data_AF-A0A1G1C4M5-F1
#
_entry.id   AF-A0A1G1C4M5-F1
#
_cell.length_a   1.000
_cell.length_b   1.000
_cell.length_c   1.000
_cell.angle_alpha   90.00
_cell.angle_beta   90.00
_cell.angle_gamma   90.00
#
_symmetry.space_group_name_H-M   'P 1'
#
loop_
_entity.id
_entity.type
_entity.pdbx_description
1 polymer ?
#
loop_
_entity_poly.entity_id
_entity_poly.type
_entity_poly.pdbx_seq_one_letter_code
_entity_poly.pdbx_strand_id
1 'polypeptide(L)'
;MKKGFTLIELLVVISIIGILASLTFVSYSGAQKQTRDTQRRSDLAQYRNGLENYAASNNGLYPIHTSAFNVTGFCGSGNELDEFLSGCPGDPLADTDGPFYYYISDDLGTGYILYADLETAGYWYVCSNGKSDTSEDPPAFATCLL
;
A
#
# COMPACT_ATOMS: atom_id res chain seq x y z
N MET A 1 15.65 -52.55 27.62
CA MET A 1 16.57 -52.31 26.48
C MET A 1 16.26 -50.94 25.91
N LYS A 2 17.20 -49.99 25.98
CA LYS A 2 17.01 -48.66 25.38
C LYS A 2 17.38 -48.77 23.90
N LYS A 3 16.41 -48.63 22.99
CA LYS A 3 16.68 -48.50 21.55
C LYS A 3 17.29 -47.12 21.33
N GLY A 4 18.57 -47.08 20.95
CA GLY A 4 19.23 -45.85 20.51
C GLY A 4 18.97 -45.62 19.03
N PHE A 5 18.83 -44.36 18.63
CA PHE A 5 18.81 -43.98 17.22
C PHE A 5 20.15 -44.29 16.56
N THR A 6 20.10 -44.72 15.31
CA THR A 6 21.30 -44.97 14.51
C THR A 6 21.85 -43.66 13.94
N LEU A 7 23.16 -43.59 13.72
CA LEU A 7 23.81 -42.43 13.09
C LEU A 7 23.24 -42.13 11.69
N ILE A 8 22.86 -43.18 10.96
CA ILE A 8 22.27 -43.04 9.61
C ILE A 8 20.85 -42.47 9.67
N GLU A 9 20.05 -42.84 10.67
CA GLU A 9 18.72 -42.23 10.87
C GLU A 9 18.83 -40.73 11.13
N LEU A 10 19.79 -40.31 11.97
CA LEU A 10 19.99 -38.89 12.23
C LEU A 10 20.45 -38.13 10.96
N LEU A 11 21.31 -38.75 10.16
CA LEU A 11 21.86 -38.17 8.92
C LEU A 11 20.77 -37.96 7.85
N VAL A 12 19.87 -38.92 7.69
CA VAL A 12 18.75 -38.80 6.74
C VAL A 12 17.76 -37.71 7.18
N VAL A 13 17.53 -37.56 8.49
CA VAL A 13 16.61 -36.52 8.99
C VAL A 13 17.15 -35.12 8.75
N ILE A 14 18.42 -34.84 9.07
CA ILE A 14 18.99 -33.50 8.86
C ILE A 14 19.10 -33.14 7.37
N SER A 15 19.31 -34.14 6.50
CA SER A 15 19.37 -33.90 5.05
C SER A 15 17.99 -33.57 4.48
N ILE A 16 16.93 -34.25 4.91
CA ILE A 16 15.55 -33.90 4.52
C ILE A 16 15.16 -32.51 5.05
N ILE A 17 15.49 -32.20 6.32
CA ILE A 17 15.23 -30.86 6.89
C ILE A 17 15.97 -29.77 6.11
N GLY A 18 17.23 -30.00 5.73
CA GLY A 18 18.01 -29.05 4.93
C GLY A 18 17.39 -28.76 3.56
N ILE A 19 16.90 -29.79 2.86
CA ILE A 19 16.22 -29.63 1.57
C ILE A 19 14.92 -28.84 1.74
N LEU A 20 14.07 -29.23 2.70
CA LEU A 20 12.79 -28.55 2.95
C LEU A 20 12.99 -27.08 3.37
N ALA A 21 13.97 -26.81 4.24
CA ALA A 21 14.29 -25.46 4.70
C ALA A 21 14.71 -24.54 3.54
N SER A 22 15.53 -25.03 2.62
CA SER A 22 16.00 -24.25 1.46
C SER A 22 14.85 -23.80 0.54
N LEU A 23 13.87 -24.67 0.30
CA LEU A 23 12.70 -24.37 -0.54
C LEU A 23 11.75 -23.37 0.13
N THR A 24 11.54 -23.51 1.44
CA THR A 24 10.65 -22.59 2.19
C THR A 24 11.16 -21.16 2.23
N PHE A 25 12.48 -20.94 2.26
CA PHE A 25 13.04 -19.60 2.38
C PHE A 25 12.82 -18.74 1.14
N VAL A 26 12.92 -19.32 -0.07
CA VAL A 26 12.77 -18.58 -1.34
C VAL A 26 11.32 -18.12 -1.56
N SER A 27 10.33 -18.94 -1.17
CA SER A 27 8.91 -18.59 -1.33
C SER A 27 8.43 -17.49 -0.36
N TYR A 28 9.11 -17.31 0.78
CA TYR A 28 8.67 -16.42 1.84
C TYR A 28 8.81 -14.94 1.46
N SER A 29 9.87 -14.56 0.75
CA SER A 29 10.15 -13.16 0.41
C SER A 29 9.15 -12.58 -0.60
N GLY A 30 8.76 -13.34 -1.62
CA GLY A 30 7.77 -12.92 -2.62
C GLY A 30 6.37 -12.76 -2.03
N ALA A 31 5.96 -13.70 -1.17
CA ALA A 31 4.66 -13.65 -0.51
C ALA A 31 4.52 -12.42 0.39
N GLN A 32 5.58 -12.03 1.13
CA GLN A 32 5.56 -10.82 1.95
C GLN A 32 5.37 -9.54 1.13
N LYS A 33 6.03 -9.43 -0.04
CA LYS A 33 5.86 -8.27 -0.93
C LYS A 33 4.41 -8.12 -1.39
N GLN A 34 3.81 -9.23 -1.80
CA GLN A 34 2.42 -9.24 -2.26
C GLN A 34 1.41 -8.92 -1.14
N THR A 35 1.68 -9.36 0.08
CA THR A 35 0.89 -8.95 1.26
C THR A 35 0.97 -7.45 1.49
N ARG A 36 2.17 -6.85 1.41
CA ARG A 36 2.33 -5.39 1.57
C ARG A 36 1.67 -4.61 0.44
N ASP A 37 1.77 -5.07 -0.80
CA ASP A 37 1.06 -4.45 -1.93
C ASP A 37 -0.47 -4.51 -1.75
N THR A 38 -0.98 -5.62 -1.21
CA THR A 38 -2.41 -5.74 -0.86
C THR A 38 -2.80 -4.76 0.24
N GLN A 39 -1.94 -4.60 1.26
CA GLN A 39 -2.14 -3.63 2.33
C GLN A 39 -2.16 -2.20 1.78
N ARG A 40 -1.19 -1.81 0.93
CA ARG A 40 -1.15 -0.49 0.25
C ARG A 40 -2.44 -0.18 -0.50
N ARG A 41 -2.99 -1.15 -1.24
CA ARG A 41 -4.27 -0.97 -1.95
C ARG A 41 -5.43 -0.76 -0.99
N SER A 42 -5.46 -1.52 0.11
CA SER A 42 -6.47 -1.34 1.17
C SER A 42 -6.36 0.02 1.85
N ASP A 43 -5.13 0.50 2.06
CA ASP A 43 -4.85 1.80 2.67
C ASP A 43 -5.32 2.95 1.78
N LEU A 44 -5.01 2.91 0.48
CA LEU A 44 -5.55 3.87 -0.49
C LEU A 44 -7.09 3.84 -0.54
N ALA A 45 -7.72 2.68 -0.38
CA ALA A 45 -9.18 2.58 -0.31
C ALA A 45 -9.75 3.24 0.95
N GLN A 46 -9.05 3.17 2.08
CA GLN A 46 -9.43 3.90 3.30
C GLN A 46 -9.32 5.40 3.11
N TYR A 47 -8.23 5.88 2.49
CA TYR A 47 -8.07 7.30 2.15
C TYR A 47 -9.14 7.80 1.21
N ARG A 48 -9.48 7.04 0.16
CA ARG A 48 -10.61 7.34 -0.72
C ARG A 48 -11.88 7.56 0.09
N ASN A 49 -12.24 6.64 0.98
CA ASN A 49 -13.46 6.77 1.78
C ASN A 49 -13.43 8.04 2.65
N GLY A 50 -12.28 8.38 3.24
CA GLY A 50 -12.09 9.64 3.96
C GLY A 50 -12.30 10.87 3.08
N LEU A 51 -11.74 10.88 1.87
CA LEU A 51 -11.91 11.95 0.90
C LEU A 51 -13.36 12.10 0.43
N GLU A 52 -14.08 10.99 0.21
CA GLU A 52 -15.50 11.04 -0.12
C GLU A 52 -16.34 11.66 1.02
N ASN A 53 -16.04 11.30 2.27
CA ASN A 53 -16.70 11.88 3.44
C ASN A 53 -16.37 13.38 3.61
N TYR A 54 -15.11 13.76 3.34
CA TYR A 54 -14.69 15.15 3.31
C TYR A 54 -15.47 15.94 2.26
N ALA A 55 -15.53 15.43 1.02
CA ALA A 55 -16.25 16.09 -0.07
C ALA A 55 -17.74 16.22 0.25
N ALA A 56 -18.36 15.21 0.85
CA ALA A 56 -19.74 15.29 1.31
C ALA A 56 -19.99 16.44 2.29
N SER A 57 -18.98 16.81 3.09
CA SER A 57 -19.04 17.93 4.04
C SER A 57 -18.59 19.27 3.44
N ASN A 58 -17.84 19.25 2.33
CA ASN A 58 -17.24 20.41 1.68
C ASN A 58 -17.81 20.64 0.27
N ASN A 59 -19.13 20.70 0.15
CA ASN A 59 -19.83 21.05 -1.10
C ASN A 59 -19.53 20.13 -2.31
N GLY A 60 -19.09 18.90 -2.07
CA GLY A 60 -18.68 17.95 -3.10
C GLY A 60 -17.27 18.19 -3.64
N LEU A 61 -16.47 19.02 -2.97
CA LEU A 61 -15.09 19.34 -3.39
C LEU A 61 -14.07 18.62 -2.51
N TYR A 62 -12.99 18.17 -3.15
CA TYR A 62 -11.85 17.54 -2.49
C TYR A 62 -10.74 18.56 -2.17
N PRO A 63 -9.82 18.24 -1.25
CA PRO A 63 -8.68 19.10 -0.94
C PRO A 63 -7.85 19.44 -2.18
N ILE A 64 -7.42 20.69 -2.32
CA ILE A 64 -6.72 21.15 -3.53
C ILE A 64 -5.20 20.98 -3.36
N HIS A 65 -4.62 20.04 -4.09
CA HIS A 65 -3.18 19.81 -4.20
C HIS A 65 -2.80 19.48 -5.63
N THR A 66 -2.31 20.49 -6.35
CA THR A 66 -2.05 20.39 -7.80
C THR A 66 -0.71 19.73 -8.13
N SER A 67 0.01 19.30 -7.11
CA SER A 67 1.26 18.54 -7.17
C SER A 67 1.20 17.38 -6.18
N ALA A 68 2.11 16.41 -6.34
CA ALA A 68 2.16 15.21 -5.50
C ALA A 68 2.29 15.58 -4.02
N PHE A 69 1.20 15.35 -3.28
CA PHE A 69 1.11 15.61 -1.85
C PHE A 69 1.11 14.31 -1.07
N ASN A 70 1.82 14.25 0.04
CA ASN A 70 1.84 13.08 0.90
C ASN A 70 0.53 12.99 1.69
N VAL A 71 -0.24 11.91 1.48
CA VAL A 71 -1.59 11.77 2.05
C VAL A 71 -1.58 11.70 3.58
N THR A 72 -0.47 11.29 4.19
CA THR A 72 -0.33 11.36 5.66
C THR A 72 -0.35 12.79 6.19
N GLY A 73 -0.10 13.79 5.34
CA GLY A 73 -0.24 15.21 5.67
C GLY A 73 -1.69 15.66 5.89
N PHE A 74 -2.68 14.93 5.37
CA PHE A 74 -4.09 15.19 5.67
C PHE A 74 -4.51 14.78 7.09
N CYS A 75 -3.59 14.16 7.82
CA CYS A 75 -3.86 13.49 9.06
C CYS A 75 -3.28 14.27 10.22
N GLY A 76 -4.00 14.33 11.33
CA GLY A 76 -3.60 15.08 12.51
C GLY A 76 -4.49 16.29 12.74
N SER A 77 -4.43 16.79 13.97
CA SER A 77 -5.42 17.73 14.48
C SER A 77 -5.53 18.99 13.64
N GLY A 78 -6.71 19.21 13.06
CA GLY A 78 -7.03 20.37 12.22
C GLY A 78 -6.69 20.23 10.74
N ASN A 79 -6.26 19.05 10.28
CA ASN A 79 -6.06 18.75 8.87
C ASN A 79 -7.33 18.19 8.22
N GLU A 80 -7.34 18.13 6.89
CA GLU A 80 -8.51 17.87 6.07
C GLU A 80 -9.20 16.54 6.39
N LEU A 81 -8.45 15.48 6.72
CA LEU A 81 -9.01 14.15 6.98
C LEU A 81 -9.09 13.77 8.47
N ASP A 82 -8.77 14.67 9.39
CA ASP A 82 -8.74 14.39 10.83
C ASP A 82 -10.09 13.88 11.38
N GLU A 83 -11.19 14.47 10.91
CA GLU A 83 -12.56 14.09 11.32
C GLU A 83 -13.12 12.90 10.52
N PHE A 84 -12.51 12.57 9.39
CA PHE A 84 -13.05 11.60 8.42
C PHE A 84 -12.29 10.26 8.40
N LEU A 85 -11.14 10.19 9.08
CA LEU A 85 -10.30 9.01 9.13
C LEU A 85 -9.71 8.83 10.54
N SER A 86 -10.06 7.73 11.21
CA SER A 86 -9.65 7.42 12.60
C SER A 86 -8.22 6.89 12.67
N GLY A 87 -7.25 7.70 12.24
CA GLY A 87 -5.84 7.35 12.14
C GLY A 87 -5.43 7.03 10.70
N CYS A 88 -4.21 7.41 10.34
CA CYS A 88 -3.77 7.36 8.97
C CYS A 88 -2.90 6.16 8.66
N PRO A 89 -3.32 5.32 7.70
CA PRO A 89 -2.49 4.23 7.23
C PRO A 89 -1.16 4.74 6.69
N GLY A 90 -0.05 4.28 7.28
CA GLY A 90 1.29 4.50 6.73
C GLY A 90 1.70 3.33 5.85
N ASP A 91 2.63 3.57 4.92
CA ASP A 91 3.17 2.48 4.11
C ASP A 91 3.79 1.38 5.01
N PRO A 92 3.54 0.09 4.75
CA PRO A 92 4.10 -1.01 5.56
C PRO A 92 5.63 -1.09 5.55
N LEU A 93 6.29 -0.43 4.60
CA LEU A 93 7.75 -0.29 4.53
C LEU A 93 8.24 1.12 4.92
N ALA A 94 7.35 2.05 5.29
CA ALA A 94 7.73 3.43 5.54
C ALA A 94 8.89 3.52 6.55
N ASP A 95 10.04 3.98 6.06
CA ASP A 95 11.10 4.59 6.87
C ASP A 95 10.93 6.12 6.80
N THR A 96 11.74 6.83 7.57
CA THR A 96 11.81 8.29 7.72
C THR A 96 11.92 9.03 6.38
N ASP A 97 12.43 8.38 5.32
CA ASP A 97 12.68 8.96 3.98
C ASP A 97 11.85 8.34 2.82
N GLY A 98 10.82 7.50 3.10
CA GLY A 98 9.86 6.97 2.11
C GLY A 98 9.56 5.47 2.25
N PRO A 99 8.59 4.87 1.50
CA PRO A 99 7.67 5.44 0.51
C PRO A 99 6.36 5.98 1.12
N PHE A 100 5.71 6.91 0.42
CA PHE A 100 4.47 7.54 0.86
C PHE A 100 3.33 7.27 -0.13
N TYR A 101 2.12 7.36 0.38
CA TYR A 101 0.95 7.51 -0.46
C TYR A 101 0.89 8.94 -0.97
N TYR A 102 0.51 9.10 -2.23
CA TYR A 102 0.42 10.40 -2.87
C TYR A 102 -0.98 10.72 -3.33
N TYR A 103 -1.31 12.00 -3.29
CA TYR A 103 -2.56 12.59 -3.73
C TYR A 103 -2.27 13.77 -4.65
N ILE A 104 -3.05 13.89 -5.73
CA ILE A 104 -3.05 15.05 -6.63
C ILE A 104 -4.50 15.34 -7.01
N SER A 105 -4.91 16.60 -6.98
CA SER A 105 -6.20 17.09 -7.47
C SER A 105 -6.03 18.06 -8.64
N ASP A 106 -7.14 18.43 -9.26
CA ASP A 106 -7.23 19.62 -10.10
C ASP A 106 -7.27 20.91 -9.27
N ASP A 107 -7.13 22.05 -9.95
CA ASP A 107 -7.18 23.40 -9.36
C ASP A 107 -8.55 23.74 -8.74
N LEU A 108 -9.59 22.97 -9.06
CA LEU A 108 -10.95 23.20 -8.58
C LEU A 108 -11.39 22.17 -7.52
N GLY A 109 -10.57 21.16 -7.21
CA GLY A 109 -10.92 20.09 -6.28
C GLY A 109 -12.13 19.26 -6.74
N THR A 110 -12.40 19.20 -8.05
CA THR A 110 -13.51 18.42 -8.63
C THR A 110 -13.14 16.96 -8.83
N GLY A 111 -11.85 16.63 -8.83
CA GLY A 111 -11.40 15.26 -8.86
C GLY A 111 -10.00 15.10 -8.28
N TYR A 112 -9.61 13.85 -8.08
CA TYR A 112 -8.29 13.52 -7.60
C TYR A 112 -7.79 12.19 -8.14
N ILE A 113 -6.48 11.99 -7.99
CA ILE A 113 -5.80 10.71 -8.11
C ILE A 113 -5.03 10.42 -6.81
N LEU A 114 -5.25 9.23 -6.29
CA LEU A 114 -4.50 8.63 -5.18
C LEU A 114 -3.60 7.54 -5.74
N TYR A 115 -2.34 7.46 -5.32
CA TYR A 115 -1.46 6.39 -5.77
C TYR A 115 -0.38 6.01 -4.76
N ALA A 116 0.14 4.80 -4.94
CA ALA A 116 1.25 4.23 -4.17
C ALA A 116 2.16 3.43 -5.10
N ASP A 117 3.45 3.38 -4.79
CA ASP A 117 4.39 2.48 -5.46
C ASP A 117 4.27 1.06 -4.87
N LEU A 118 4.08 0.06 -5.73
CA LEU A 118 4.00 -1.35 -5.35
C LEU A 118 5.34 -2.03 -5.61
N GLU A 119 5.71 -2.95 -4.73
CA GLU A 119 6.97 -3.68 -4.82
C GLU A 119 7.03 -4.67 -5.99
N THR A 120 5.87 -5.04 -6.54
CA THR A 120 5.76 -6.09 -7.56
C THR A 120 5.20 -5.63 -8.90
N ALA A 121 4.56 -4.46 -8.97
CA ALA A 121 3.74 -4.08 -10.12
C ALA A 121 3.77 -2.58 -10.48
N GLY A 122 4.76 -1.82 -9.99
CA GLY A 122 4.85 -0.37 -10.22
C GLY A 122 3.77 0.39 -9.45
N TYR A 123 3.26 1.49 -10.00
CA TYR A 123 2.30 2.33 -9.29
C TYR A 123 0.88 1.76 -9.37
N TRP A 124 0.19 1.68 -8.24
CA TRP A 124 -1.25 1.49 -8.22
C TRP A 124 -1.93 2.83 -7.97
N TYR A 125 -2.91 3.18 -8.79
CA TYR A 125 -3.65 4.41 -8.63
C TYR A 125 -5.16 4.20 -8.59
N VAL A 126 -5.84 5.16 -7.95
CA VAL A 126 -7.30 5.23 -7.80
C VAL A 126 -7.74 6.67 -8.03
N CYS A 127 -8.70 6.85 -8.93
CA CYS A 127 -9.29 8.13 -9.28
C CYS A 127 -10.58 8.39 -8.50
N SER A 128 -10.97 9.66 -8.34
CA SER A 128 -12.26 10.06 -7.74
C SER A 128 -13.48 9.47 -8.47
N ASN A 129 -13.38 9.25 -9.78
CA ASN A 129 -14.44 8.64 -10.59
C ASN A 129 -14.53 7.10 -10.42
N GLY A 130 -13.71 6.49 -9.55
CA GLY A 130 -13.69 5.05 -9.30
C GLY A 130 -12.80 4.24 -10.24
N LYS A 131 -12.17 4.85 -11.25
CA LYS A 131 -11.16 4.19 -12.08
C LYS A 131 -9.94 3.83 -11.22
N SER A 132 -9.43 2.62 -11.39
CA SER A 132 -8.21 2.17 -10.73
C SER A 132 -7.44 1.23 -11.63
N ASP A 133 -6.14 1.42 -11.76
CA ASP A 133 -5.27 0.57 -12.58
C ASP A 133 -3.80 0.67 -12.10
N THR A 134 -2.92 -0.06 -12.77
CA THR A 134 -1.47 0.02 -12.60
C THR A 134 -0.82 0.95 -13.64
N SER A 135 0.28 1.59 -13.27
CA SER A 135 1.10 2.45 -14.14
C SER A 135 2.59 2.15 -13.92
N GLU A 136 3.39 2.18 -14.99
CA GLU A 136 4.84 2.04 -14.91
C GLU A 136 5.52 3.33 -14.43
N ASP A 137 4.95 4.48 -14.80
CA ASP A 137 5.42 5.82 -14.40
C ASP A 137 4.54 6.43 -13.29
N PRO A 138 5.07 7.38 -12.49
CA PRO A 138 4.29 8.13 -11.50
C PRO A 138 3.02 8.73 -12.13
N PRO A 139 1.82 8.38 -11.64
CA PRO A 139 0.56 8.85 -12.21
C PRO A 139 0.40 10.37 -12.06
N ALA A 140 0.00 11.03 -13.14
CA ALA A 140 -0.45 12.42 -13.11
C ALA A 140 -1.98 12.48 -13.02
N PHE A 141 -2.52 13.64 -12.60
CA PHE A 141 -3.97 13.86 -12.57
C PHE A 141 -4.65 13.56 -13.93
N ALA A 142 -3.98 13.87 -15.04
CA ALA A 142 -4.48 13.60 -16.39
C ALA A 142 -4.81 12.12 -16.66
N THR A 143 -4.21 11.17 -15.94
CA THR A 143 -4.49 9.73 -16.06
C THR A 143 -5.95 9.38 -15.69
N CYS A 144 -6.59 10.21 -14.87
CA CYS A 144 -7.99 10.06 -14.46
C CYS A 144 -9.01 10.72 -15.40
N LEU A 145 -8.56 11.46 -16.43
CA LEU A 145 -9.43 12.17 -17.39
C LEU A 145 -9.83 11.31 -18.60
N LEU A 146 -9.22 10.14 -18.77
CA LEU A 146 -9.48 9.16 -19.83
C LEU A 146 -10.35 8.02 -19.31
#